data_AF-A0A9D5W5J3-F1
#
_entry.id   AF-A0A9D5W5J3-F1
#
_cell.length_a   1.000
_cell.length_b   1.000
_cell.length_c   1.000
_cell.angle_alpha   90.00
_cell.angle_beta   90.00
_cell.angle_gamma   90.00
#
_symmetry.space_group_name_H-M   'P 1'
#
loop_
_entity.id
_entity.type
_entity.pdbx_description
1 polymer ?
#
loop_
_entity_poly.entity_id
_entity_poly.type
_entity_poly.pdbx_seq_one_letter_code
_entity_poly.pdbx_strand_id
1 'polypeptide(L)'
;MNAAQSLKRNEKAQHLQVIQTGDENFYVESEQSKIAYKVSMGDKPICCCPDFAKQSRNDPDFKCKHILAVLCSTPAEVCQASVLEKRKAKLDERFIINLRDKDFVLYAGLLDLAHQRGLQRLEVELIQFPTKENGMEAVCKATAISKLDEHFVDIGDANPTNTSKNIAQHIIRMASTRAKARVLRDLSNIGITALEELGIDPPEEAPGKEKTKSQATDSPNDLPDFFGPLNS
;
A
#
# COMPACT_ATOMS: atom_id res chain seq x y z
N MET A 1 -29.16 -41.01 20.39
CA MET A 1 -28.43 -39.87 21.00
C MET A 1 -28.91 -39.70 22.44
N ASN A 2 -28.04 -39.37 23.38
CA ASN A 2 -28.42 -39.24 24.79
C ASN A 2 -29.11 -37.87 25.02
N ALA A 3 -30.29 -37.84 25.64
CA ALA A 3 -31.13 -36.62 25.75
C ALA A 3 -30.39 -35.43 26.39
N ALA A 4 -29.51 -35.70 27.36
CA ALA A 4 -28.67 -34.71 28.02
C ALA A 4 -27.71 -33.98 27.06
N GLN A 5 -27.19 -34.66 26.03
CA GLN A 5 -26.29 -34.05 25.05
C GLN A 5 -27.01 -33.10 24.11
N SER A 6 -28.28 -33.38 23.79
CA SER A 6 -29.13 -32.51 22.97
C SER A 6 -29.50 -31.23 23.72
N LEU A 7 -29.82 -31.32 25.01
CA LEU A 7 -30.10 -30.15 25.86
C LEU A 7 -28.90 -29.20 25.96
N LYS A 8 -27.71 -29.73 26.25
CA LYS A 8 -26.47 -28.95 26.35
C LYS A 8 -26.11 -28.22 25.04
N ARG A 9 -26.44 -28.82 23.88
CA ARG A 9 -26.24 -28.19 22.57
C ARG A 9 -27.23 -27.04 22.34
N ASN A 10 -28.46 -27.19 22.82
CA ASN A 10 -29.48 -26.16 22.70
C ASN A 10 -29.14 -24.92 23.55
N GLU A 11 -28.71 -25.12 24.80
CA GLU A 11 -28.25 -24.01 25.67
C GLU A 11 -27.09 -23.24 25.03
N LYS A 12 -26.10 -23.96 24.47
CA LYS A 12 -24.98 -23.33 23.77
C LYS A 12 -25.39 -22.55 22.54
N ALA A 13 -26.45 -22.98 21.84
CA ALA A 13 -26.91 -22.32 20.63
C ALA A 13 -27.54 -20.95 20.91
N GLN A 14 -28.16 -20.75 22.08
CA GLN A 14 -28.83 -19.51 22.45
C GLN A 14 -27.88 -18.31 22.62
N HIS A 15 -26.60 -18.57 22.90
CA HIS A 15 -25.60 -17.53 23.12
C HIS A 15 -24.75 -17.22 21.89
N LEU A 16 -25.02 -17.84 20.74
CA LEU A 16 -24.26 -17.60 19.51
C LEU A 16 -24.87 -16.46 18.72
N GLN A 17 -24.02 -15.53 18.26
CA GLN A 17 -24.46 -14.48 17.35
C GLN A 17 -24.60 -15.03 15.93
N VAL A 18 -25.71 -14.68 15.28
CA VAL A 18 -26.04 -15.08 13.91
C VAL A 18 -26.09 -13.83 13.04
N ILE A 19 -25.34 -13.83 11.95
CA ILE A 19 -25.25 -12.76 10.96
C ILE A 19 -25.88 -13.29 9.67
N GLN A 20 -26.95 -12.65 9.20
CA GLN A 20 -27.57 -12.96 7.92
C GLN A 20 -26.89 -12.18 6.80
N THR A 21 -26.47 -12.85 5.73
CA THR A 21 -25.78 -12.21 4.58
C THR A 21 -26.57 -12.34 3.27
N GLY A 22 -27.64 -13.15 3.26
CA GLY A 22 -28.60 -13.27 2.15
C GLY A 22 -29.85 -14.04 2.59
N ASP A 23 -30.69 -14.46 1.64
CA ASP A 23 -31.96 -15.13 1.95
C ASP A 23 -31.76 -16.51 2.62
N GLU A 24 -30.76 -17.27 2.14
CA GLU A 24 -30.50 -18.65 2.60
C GLU A 24 -29.14 -18.81 3.31
N ASN A 25 -28.32 -17.76 3.41
CA ASN A 25 -26.96 -17.84 3.92
C ASN A 25 -26.78 -17.06 5.23
N PHE A 26 -26.26 -17.75 6.25
CA PHE A 26 -26.01 -17.24 7.59
C PHE A 26 -24.57 -17.54 8.03
N TYR A 27 -24.00 -16.66 8.84
CA TYR A 27 -22.72 -16.87 9.53
C TYR A 27 -22.96 -16.88 11.03
N VAL A 28 -22.49 -17.91 11.71
CA VAL A 28 -22.66 -18.06 13.16
C VAL A 28 -21.31 -18.03 13.84
N GLU A 29 -21.12 -17.11 14.78
CA GLU A 29 -19.88 -17.02 15.54
C GLU A 29 -19.69 -18.21 16.48
N SER A 30 -18.43 -18.54 16.75
CA SER A 30 -18.07 -19.48 17.82
C SER A 30 -18.20 -18.81 19.20
N GLU A 31 -18.26 -19.62 20.27
CA GLU A 31 -18.36 -19.18 21.67
C GLU A 31 -17.23 -18.22 22.12
N GLN A 32 -16.15 -18.11 21.34
CA GLN A 32 -15.01 -17.22 21.60
C GLN A 32 -14.90 -16.05 20.59
N SER A 33 -15.87 -15.87 19.67
CA SER A 33 -15.88 -14.84 18.60
C SER A 33 -14.61 -14.74 17.73
N LYS A 34 -13.81 -15.82 17.65
CA LYS A 34 -12.58 -15.88 16.83
C LYS A 34 -12.80 -16.39 15.42
N ILE A 35 -13.87 -17.15 15.22
CA ILE A 35 -14.19 -17.83 13.95
C ILE A 35 -15.71 -17.81 13.75
N ALA A 36 -16.14 -17.71 12.50
CA ALA A 36 -17.54 -17.81 12.10
C ALA A 36 -17.74 -19.00 11.17
N TYR A 37 -18.85 -19.72 11.36
CA TYR A 37 -19.23 -20.86 10.55
C TYR A 37 -20.37 -20.50 9.62
N LYS A 38 -20.22 -20.80 8.33
CA LYS A 38 -21.28 -20.66 7.34
C LYS A 38 -22.35 -21.73 7.55
N VAL A 39 -23.61 -21.31 7.62
CA VAL A 39 -24.81 -22.13 7.65
C VAL A 39 -25.67 -21.77 6.43
N SER A 40 -26.05 -22.76 5.64
CA SER A 40 -26.93 -22.59 4.47
C SER A 40 -28.27 -23.26 4.77
N MET A 41 -29.35 -22.49 4.69
CA MET A 41 -30.72 -22.89 4.98
C MET A 41 -31.49 -23.07 3.66
N GLY A 42 -31.25 -24.18 2.96
CA GLY A 42 -32.07 -24.63 1.83
C GLY A 42 -33.01 -25.78 2.24
N ASP A 43 -33.31 -26.71 1.33
CA ASP A 43 -34.14 -27.91 1.61
C ASP A 43 -33.64 -28.74 2.81
N LYS A 44 -32.31 -28.77 3.00
CA LYS A 44 -31.67 -29.33 4.20
C LYS A 44 -30.63 -28.33 4.73
N PRO A 45 -30.63 -28.04 6.04
CA PRO A 45 -29.67 -27.11 6.61
C PRO A 45 -28.27 -27.74 6.65
N ILE A 46 -27.29 -27.04 6.07
CA ILE A 46 -25.89 -27.49 6.03
C ILE A 46 -25.01 -26.49 6.79
N CYS A 47 -24.14 -26.99 7.66
CA CYS A 47 -23.18 -26.16 8.40
C CYS A 47 -21.75 -26.60 8.14
N CYS A 48 -20.82 -25.64 7.99
CA CYS A 48 -19.40 -25.94 7.78
C CYS A 48 -18.63 -26.24 9.09
N CYS A 49 -19.31 -26.47 10.21
CA CYS A 49 -18.63 -26.75 11.47
C CYS A 49 -18.10 -28.19 11.55
N PRO A 50 -17.00 -28.43 12.29
CA PRO A 50 -16.42 -29.78 12.45
C PRO A 50 -17.42 -30.80 13.02
N ASP A 51 -18.31 -30.38 13.91
CA ASP A 51 -19.31 -31.26 14.54
C ASP A 51 -20.34 -31.76 13.52
N PHE A 52 -20.81 -30.88 12.62
CA PHE A 52 -21.75 -31.26 11.57
C PHE A 52 -21.09 -32.17 10.55
N ALA A 53 -19.85 -31.87 10.13
CA ALA A 53 -19.11 -32.70 9.20
C ALA A 53 -18.89 -34.14 9.70
N LYS A 54 -18.73 -34.32 11.02
CA LYS A 54 -18.56 -35.64 11.64
C LYS A 54 -19.88 -36.40 11.82
N GLN A 55 -20.93 -35.73 12.32
CA GLN A 55 -22.17 -36.41 12.68
C GLN A 55 -23.16 -36.57 11.51
N SER A 56 -23.15 -35.69 10.52
CA SER A 56 -24.08 -35.73 9.37
C SER A 56 -23.98 -36.99 8.51
N ARG A 57 -22.81 -37.66 8.55
CA ARG A 57 -22.61 -38.96 7.88
C ARG A 57 -23.38 -40.10 8.55
N ASN A 58 -23.58 -39.99 9.86
CA ASN A 58 -24.25 -41.02 10.67
C ASN A 58 -25.74 -40.75 10.86
N ASP A 59 -26.13 -39.47 10.87
CA ASP A 59 -27.52 -39.05 11.02
C ASP A 59 -27.81 -37.87 10.08
N PRO A 60 -28.64 -38.08 9.03
CA PRO A 60 -28.95 -37.05 8.04
C PRO A 60 -29.80 -35.90 8.60
N ASP A 61 -30.46 -36.09 9.75
CA ASP A 61 -31.27 -35.07 10.43
C ASP A 61 -30.52 -34.38 11.59
N PHE A 62 -29.21 -34.62 11.70
CA PHE A 62 -28.40 -34.04 12.76
C PHE A 62 -28.33 -32.50 12.67
N LYS A 63 -28.80 -31.82 13.72
CA LYS A 63 -28.69 -30.37 13.87
C LYS A 63 -27.56 -30.02 14.84
N CYS A 64 -26.53 -29.33 14.34
CA CYS A 64 -25.46 -28.81 15.20
C CYS A 64 -25.92 -27.53 15.91
N LYS A 65 -25.15 -27.08 16.92
CA LYS A 65 -25.45 -25.85 17.67
C LYS A 65 -25.58 -24.60 16.79
N HIS A 66 -24.85 -24.53 15.68
CA HIS A 66 -24.92 -23.38 14.75
C HIS A 66 -26.21 -23.41 13.92
N ILE A 67 -26.68 -24.59 13.48
CA ILE A 67 -27.98 -24.74 12.80
C ILE A 67 -29.11 -24.39 13.76
N LEU A 68 -29.03 -24.85 15.01
CA LEU A 68 -30.00 -24.51 16.05
C LEU A 68 -30.01 -23.01 16.35
N ALA A 69 -28.84 -22.35 16.38
CA ALA A 69 -28.76 -20.92 16.58
C ALA A 69 -29.52 -20.14 15.49
N VAL A 70 -29.37 -20.53 14.22
CA VAL A 70 -30.11 -19.94 13.10
C VAL A 70 -31.62 -20.21 13.22
N LEU A 71 -32.03 -21.45 13.50
CA LEU A 71 -33.45 -21.82 13.64
C LEU A 71 -34.15 -21.13 14.82
N CYS A 72 -33.41 -20.82 15.89
CA CYS A 72 -33.92 -20.15 17.08
C CYS A 72 -33.81 -18.61 17.00
N SER A 73 -33.21 -18.06 15.94
CA SER A 73 -33.08 -16.61 15.75
C SER A 73 -34.31 -16.08 15.01
N THR A 74 -34.99 -15.11 15.58
CA THR A 74 -35.98 -14.29 14.87
C THR A 74 -35.26 -13.13 14.19
N PRO A 75 -35.60 -12.76 12.95
CA PRO A 75 -34.98 -11.61 12.27
C PRO A 75 -35.44 -10.31 12.94
N ALA A 76 -34.73 -9.87 13.98
CA ALA A 76 -34.84 -8.54 14.53
C ALA A 76 -33.76 -7.67 13.88
N GLU A 77 -34.18 -6.64 13.13
CA GLU A 77 -33.36 -5.66 12.41
C GLU A 77 -32.20 -6.26 11.58
N VAL A 78 -32.48 -6.47 10.28
CA VAL A 78 -31.47 -6.88 9.31
C VAL A 78 -30.45 -5.75 9.12
N CYS A 79 -29.29 -5.85 9.77
CA CYS A 79 -28.16 -4.97 9.51
C CYS A 79 -27.52 -5.33 8.15
N GLN A 80 -27.51 -4.38 7.21
CA GLN A 80 -26.82 -4.54 5.94
C GLN A 80 -25.31 -4.75 6.16
N ALA A 81 -24.81 -5.92 5.77
CA ALA A 81 -23.38 -6.18 5.72
C ALA A 81 -22.75 -5.38 4.57
N SER A 82 -21.93 -4.37 4.88
CA SER A 82 -21.17 -3.64 3.87
C SER A 82 -20.00 -4.49 3.37
N VAL A 83 -19.97 -4.80 2.08
CA VAL A 83 -18.79 -5.37 1.43
C VAL A 83 -17.66 -4.33 1.50
N LEU A 84 -16.57 -4.66 2.18
CA LEU A 84 -15.36 -3.82 2.20
C LEU A 84 -14.65 -3.99 0.87
N GLU A 85 -14.81 -3.03 -0.04
CA GLU A 85 -14.00 -2.97 -1.25
C GLU A 85 -12.53 -2.73 -0.89
N LYS A 86 -11.61 -3.47 -1.53
CA LYS A 86 -10.18 -3.16 -1.45
C LYS A 86 -9.97 -1.75 -2.00
N ARG A 87 -9.29 -0.87 -1.27
CA ARG A 87 -8.95 0.49 -1.73
C ARG A 87 -8.32 0.38 -3.13
N LYS A 88 -9.01 0.92 -4.14
CA LYS A 88 -8.45 1.06 -5.49
C LYS A 88 -7.28 2.03 -5.39
N ALA A 89 -6.14 1.66 -6.00
CA ALA A 89 -4.99 2.55 -6.07
C ALA A 89 -5.38 3.82 -6.85
N LYS A 90 -5.26 5.00 -6.22
CA LYS A 90 -5.58 6.30 -6.82
C LYS A 90 -4.41 7.24 -6.62
N LEU A 91 -4.06 7.98 -7.68
CA LEU A 91 -3.11 9.08 -7.57
C LEU A 91 -3.75 10.21 -6.76
N ASP A 92 -3.06 10.67 -5.72
CA ASP A 92 -3.49 11.81 -4.92
C ASP A 92 -3.27 13.11 -5.72
N GLU A 93 -4.31 13.93 -5.79
CA GLU A 93 -4.34 15.18 -6.55
C GLU A 93 -3.30 16.19 -6.03
N ARG A 94 -2.87 16.07 -4.76
CA ARG A 94 -1.80 16.91 -4.19
C ARG A 94 -0.45 16.77 -4.89
N PHE A 95 -0.23 15.64 -5.58
CA PHE A 95 1.00 15.38 -6.32
C PHE A 95 0.90 15.78 -7.80
N ILE A 96 -0.24 16.31 -8.23
CA ILE A 96 -0.44 16.81 -9.58
C ILE A 96 -0.18 18.32 -9.58
N ILE A 97 0.71 18.75 -10.46
CA ILE A 97 1.05 20.16 -10.67
C ILE A 97 0.67 20.51 -12.11
N ASN A 98 -0.10 21.58 -12.27
CA ASN A 98 -0.36 22.13 -13.59
C ASN A 98 0.73 23.15 -13.95
N LEU A 99 1.38 22.96 -15.10
CA LEU A 99 2.37 23.88 -15.64
C LEU A 99 2.08 24.11 -17.13
N ARG A 100 1.73 25.35 -17.48
CA ARG A 100 1.43 25.77 -18.87
C ARG A 100 0.38 24.88 -19.53
N ASP A 101 -0.76 24.72 -18.86
CA ASP A 101 -1.92 23.93 -19.31
C ASP A 101 -1.64 22.43 -19.50
N LYS A 102 -0.57 21.92 -18.89
CA LYS A 102 -0.26 20.48 -18.84
C LYS A 102 -0.10 20.03 -17.41
N ASP A 103 -0.67 18.88 -17.10
CA ASP A 103 -0.54 18.26 -15.79
C ASP A 103 0.75 17.43 -15.74
N PHE A 104 1.50 17.60 -14.65
CA PHE A 104 2.69 16.84 -14.30
C PHE A 104 2.48 16.19 -12.95
N VAL A 105 3.04 15.00 -12.77
CA VAL A 105 3.04 14.31 -11.49
C VAL A 105 4.39 14.50 -10.80
N LEU A 106 4.39 14.71 -9.49
CA LEU A 106 5.62 14.66 -8.70
C LEU A 106 6.08 13.21 -8.55
N TYR A 107 7.39 13.00 -8.50
CA TYR A 107 7.98 11.67 -8.26
C TYR A 107 7.43 11.01 -6.98
N ALA A 108 7.18 11.80 -5.92
CA ALA A 108 6.57 11.32 -4.70
C ALA A 108 5.18 10.68 -4.92
N GLY A 109 4.37 11.25 -5.82
CA GLY A 109 3.06 10.70 -6.19
C GLY A 109 3.17 9.40 -6.98
N LEU A 110 4.14 9.31 -7.90
CA LEU A 110 4.43 8.05 -8.61
C LEU A 110 4.86 6.94 -7.66
N LEU A 111 5.74 7.26 -6.71
CA LEU A 111 6.23 6.28 -5.75
C LEU A 111 5.12 5.80 -4.82
N ASP A 112 4.26 6.71 -4.34
CA ASP A 112 3.11 6.35 -3.52
C ASP A 112 2.12 5.45 -4.29
N LEU A 113 1.79 5.82 -5.53
CA LEU A 113 0.91 5.03 -6.38
C LEU A 113 1.50 3.63 -6.68
N ALA A 114 2.80 3.55 -6.91
CA ALA A 114 3.50 2.29 -7.09
C ALA A 114 3.45 1.40 -5.83
N HIS A 115 3.61 1.97 -4.63
CA HIS A 115 3.42 1.24 -3.38
C HIS A 115 1.98 0.74 -3.20
N GLN A 116 0.99 1.56 -3.53
CA GLN A 116 -0.43 1.15 -3.52
C GLN A 116 -0.69 -0.03 -4.46
N ARG A 117 0.03 -0.09 -5.60
CA ARG A 117 0.00 -1.22 -6.54
C ARG A 117 0.91 -2.39 -6.19
N GLY A 118 1.59 -2.33 -5.06
CA GLY A 118 2.42 -3.42 -4.59
C GLY A 118 3.81 -3.44 -5.21
N LEU A 119 4.45 -2.28 -5.44
CA LEU A 119 5.89 -2.21 -5.66
C LEU A 119 6.62 -2.95 -4.52
N GLN A 120 7.47 -3.90 -4.88
CA GLN A 120 8.27 -4.70 -3.96
C GLN A 120 9.75 -4.32 -4.03
N ARG A 121 10.27 -4.10 -5.24
CA ARG A 121 11.67 -3.78 -5.48
C ARG A 121 11.79 -2.71 -6.56
N LEU A 122 12.70 -1.78 -6.36
CA LEU A 122 13.08 -0.79 -7.37
C LEU A 122 14.61 -0.70 -7.39
N GLU A 123 15.21 -1.07 -8.51
CA GLU A 123 16.65 -1.10 -8.70
C GLU A 123 17.05 -0.18 -9.83
N VAL A 124 18.26 0.38 -9.74
CA VAL A 124 18.85 1.16 -10.83
C VAL A 124 20.28 0.74 -11.06
N GLU A 125 20.60 0.49 -12.32
CA GLU A 125 21.92 0.16 -12.81
C GLU A 125 22.41 1.28 -13.74
N LEU A 126 23.62 1.77 -13.53
CA LEU A 126 24.26 2.70 -14.46
C LEU A 126 24.88 1.91 -15.60
N ILE A 127 24.32 2.04 -16.81
CA ILE A 127 24.79 1.35 -18.01
C ILE A 127 25.95 2.11 -18.65
N GLN A 128 25.84 3.44 -18.71
CA GLN A 128 26.84 4.31 -19.33
C GLN A 128 27.28 5.41 -18.37
N PHE A 129 28.58 5.51 -18.15
CA PHE A 129 29.19 6.62 -17.40
C PHE A 129 29.37 7.84 -18.32
N PRO A 130 29.19 9.07 -17.80
CA PRO A 130 29.43 10.28 -18.58
C PRO A 130 30.94 10.46 -18.80
N THR A 131 31.37 10.50 -20.06
CA THR A 131 32.77 10.74 -20.47
C THR A 131 32.83 11.85 -21.52
N LYS A 132 34.00 12.42 -21.77
CA LYS A 132 34.14 13.45 -22.81
C LYS A 132 33.84 12.90 -24.22
N GLU A 133 34.14 11.62 -24.45
CA GLU A 133 33.96 10.94 -25.73
C GLU A 133 32.48 10.71 -26.09
N ASN A 134 31.63 10.51 -25.09
CA ASN A 134 30.18 10.33 -25.27
C ASN A 134 29.37 11.62 -25.02
N GLY A 135 30.02 12.78 -25.04
CA GLY A 135 29.33 14.06 -24.82
C GLY A 135 28.80 14.26 -23.39
N MET A 136 29.44 13.60 -22.41
CA MET A 136 29.04 13.57 -20.99
C MET A 136 27.67 12.93 -20.76
N GLU A 137 27.30 11.95 -21.59
CA GLU A 137 26.03 11.26 -21.50
C GLU A 137 26.06 10.10 -20.52
N ALA A 138 25.13 10.11 -19.56
CA ALA A 138 24.90 9.02 -18.64
C ALA A 138 23.59 8.31 -18.97
N VAL A 139 23.59 6.98 -18.90
CA VAL A 139 22.41 6.15 -19.14
C VAL A 139 22.21 5.20 -17.96
N CYS A 140 21.04 5.26 -17.34
CA CYS A 140 20.62 4.39 -16.25
C CYS A 140 19.47 3.50 -16.70
N LYS A 141 19.46 2.23 -16.29
CA LYS A 141 18.32 1.33 -16.41
C LYS A 141 17.70 1.12 -15.04
N ALA A 142 16.40 1.32 -14.95
CA ALA A 142 15.64 1.03 -13.74
C ALA A 142 14.78 -0.22 -13.95
N THR A 143 14.73 -1.06 -12.92
CA THR A 143 13.89 -2.26 -12.89
C THR A 143 12.96 -2.17 -11.69
N ALA A 144 11.66 -2.25 -11.92
CA ALA A 144 10.65 -2.33 -10.87
C ALA A 144 10.02 -3.72 -10.86
N ILE A 145 9.86 -4.29 -9.67
CA ILE A 145 9.24 -5.61 -9.45
C ILE A 145 8.03 -5.42 -8.55
N SER A 146 6.86 -5.89 -8.99
CA SER A 146 5.63 -5.88 -8.20
C SER A 146 5.51 -7.14 -7.33
N LYS A 147 4.64 -7.10 -6.31
CA LYS A 147 4.32 -8.27 -5.45
C LYS A 147 3.68 -9.42 -6.23
N LEU A 148 3.21 -9.18 -7.46
CA LEU A 148 2.67 -10.18 -8.36
C LEU A 148 3.75 -10.74 -9.30
N ASP A 149 5.03 -10.45 -9.05
CA ASP A 149 6.17 -10.86 -9.88
C ASP A 149 6.13 -10.28 -11.30
N GLU A 150 5.50 -9.11 -11.45
CA GLU A 150 5.54 -8.36 -12.71
C GLU A 150 6.84 -7.55 -12.76
N HIS A 151 7.53 -7.63 -13.90
CA HIS A 151 8.80 -6.95 -14.12
C HIS A 151 8.62 -5.81 -15.13
N PHE A 152 8.94 -4.60 -14.69
CA PHE A 152 8.97 -3.41 -15.53
C PHE A 152 10.40 -2.92 -15.63
N VAL A 153 10.82 -2.53 -16.84
CA VAL A 153 12.17 -2.04 -17.11
C VAL A 153 12.08 -0.85 -18.03
N ASP A 154 12.75 0.23 -17.65
CA ASP A 154 12.91 1.40 -18.53
C ASP A 154 14.28 2.05 -18.31
N ILE A 155 14.67 2.91 -19.23
CA ILE A 155 15.95 3.59 -19.31
C ILE A 155 15.74 5.09 -19.14
N GLY A 156 16.65 5.74 -18.42
CA GLY A 156 16.77 7.18 -18.33
C GLY A 156 18.15 7.64 -18.74
N ASP A 157 18.19 8.58 -19.67
CA ASP A 157 19.40 9.22 -20.17
C ASP A 157 19.51 10.65 -19.64
N ALA A 158 20.71 11.15 -19.46
CA ALA A 158 20.96 12.56 -19.20
C ALA A 158 22.31 13.00 -19.76
N ASN A 159 22.35 14.22 -20.30
CA ASN A 159 23.56 14.86 -20.78
C ASN A 159 23.42 16.39 -20.61
N PRO A 160 24.49 17.18 -20.80
CA PRO A 160 24.42 18.64 -20.63
C PRO A 160 23.49 19.35 -21.63
N THR A 161 23.12 18.72 -22.75
CA THR A 161 22.26 19.33 -23.78
C THR A 161 20.76 19.09 -23.51
N ASN A 162 20.42 18.04 -22.76
CA ASN A 162 19.05 17.68 -22.41
C ASN A 162 18.69 17.93 -20.92
N THR A 163 19.56 18.60 -20.17
CA THR A 163 19.33 18.99 -18.77
C THR A 163 19.48 20.49 -18.57
N SER A 164 18.84 21.05 -17.53
CA SER A 164 19.02 22.46 -17.17
C SER A 164 20.43 22.72 -16.63
N LYS A 165 20.89 23.97 -16.70
CA LYS A 165 22.23 24.37 -16.23
C LYS A 165 22.48 24.01 -14.76
N ASN A 166 21.44 24.08 -13.92
CA ASN A 166 21.51 23.74 -12.49
C ASN A 166 21.72 22.24 -12.26
N ILE A 167 21.23 21.41 -13.19
CA ILE A 167 21.24 19.94 -13.12
C ILE A 167 22.44 19.35 -13.89
N ALA A 168 23.03 20.11 -14.81
CA ALA A 168 24.13 19.66 -15.66
C ALA A 168 25.37 19.16 -14.87
N GLN A 169 25.55 19.59 -13.63
CA GLN A 169 26.59 19.09 -12.71
C GLN A 169 26.25 17.75 -12.04
N HIS A 170 25.02 17.26 -12.19
CA HIS A 170 24.46 16.09 -11.52
C HIS A 170 23.82 15.10 -12.51
N ILE A 171 24.47 14.90 -13.66
CA ILE A 171 23.97 14.10 -14.79
C ILE A 171 23.53 12.69 -14.37
N ILE A 172 24.35 11.97 -13.60
CA ILE A 172 24.03 10.61 -13.14
C ILE A 172 22.76 10.60 -12.27
N ARG A 173 22.59 11.61 -11.41
CA ARG A 173 21.39 11.72 -10.56
C ARG A 173 20.14 11.96 -11.42
N MET A 174 20.27 12.76 -12.48
CA MET A 174 19.17 13.01 -13.41
C MET A 174 18.83 11.77 -14.24
N ALA A 175 19.81 11.09 -14.82
CA ALA A 175 19.61 9.83 -15.54
C ALA A 175 18.91 8.78 -14.65
N SER A 176 19.36 8.64 -13.39
CA SER A 176 18.72 7.75 -12.41
C SER A 176 17.27 8.14 -12.12
N THR A 177 17.00 9.43 -11.94
CA THR A 177 15.64 9.94 -11.65
C THR A 177 14.70 9.70 -12.82
N ARG A 178 15.15 9.96 -14.05
CA ARG A 178 14.40 9.67 -15.28
C ARG A 178 14.07 8.19 -15.41
N ALA A 179 15.06 7.31 -15.21
CA ALA A 179 14.85 5.87 -15.29
C ALA A 179 13.81 5.39 -14.27
N LYS A 180 13.91 5.86 -13.01
CA LYS A 180 12.94 5.52 -11.96
C LYS A 180 11.55 6.05 -12.27
N ALA A 181 11.43 7.31 -12.70
CA ALA A 181 10.13 7.91 -13.00
C ALA A 181 9.43 7.17 -14.14
N ARG A 182 10.17 6.80 -15.19
CA ARG A 182 9.66 6.06 -16.35
C ARG A 182 9.16 4.66 -15.97
N VAL A 183 9.98 3.86 -15.29
CA VAL A 183 9.57 2.51 -14.87
C VAL A 183 8.40 2.52 -13.88
N LEU A 184 8.31 3.53 -13.01
CA LEU A 184 7.18 3.68 -12.08
C LEU A 184 5.89 4.07 -12.79
N ARG A 185 5.96 4.79 -13.92
CA ARG A 185 4.77 5.06 -14.76
C ARG A 185 4.29 3.79 -15.44
N ASP A 186 5.19 2.98 -15.96
CA ASP A 186 4.82 1.70 -16.59
C ASP A 186 4.11 0.79 -15.60
N LEU A 187 4.68 0.64 -14.39
CA LEU A 187 4.05 -0.11 -13.29
C LEU A 187 2.70 0.51 -12.88
N SER A 188 2.63 1.83 -12.83
CA SER A 188 1.43 2.56 -12.39
C SER A 188 0.40 2.76 -13.51
N ASN A 189 0.68 2.32 -14.74
CA ASN A 189 -0.17 2.52 -15.93
C ASN A 189 -0.75 3.95 -15.99
N ILE A 190 0.11 4.97 -15.87
CA ILE A 190 -0.30 6.37 -16.03
C ILE A 190 0.49 7.05 -17.15
N GLY A 191 -0.20 7.87 -17.94
CA GLY A 191 0.40 8.66 -19.02
C GLY A 191 0.92 10.04 -18.60
N ILE A 192 0.79 10.42 -17.33
CA ILE A 192 1.23 11.73 -16.83
C ILE A 192 2.74 11.69 -16.61
N THR A 193 3.45 12.59 -17.28
CA THR A 193 4.91 12.78 -17.19
C THR A 193 5.32 13.26 -15.80
N ALA A 194 6.43 12.73 -15.26
CA ALA A 194 6.95 13.23 -14.00
C ALA A 194 7.58 14.62 -14.18
N LEU A 195 7.45 15.53 -13.23
CA LEU A 195 8.10 16.84 -13.38
C LEU A 195 9.63 16.68 -13.35
N GLU A 196 10.12 15.82 -12.47
CA GLU A 196 11.54 15.60 -12.23
C GLU A 196 12.24 14.88 -13.40
N GLU A 197 11.52 14.15 -14.27
CA GLU A 197 12.13 13.55 -15.46
C GLU A 197 12.42 14.58 -16.57
N LEU A 198 11.74 15.72 -16.58
CA LEU A 198 11.96 16.77 -17.58
C LEU A 198 13.21 17.61 -17.30
N GLY A 199 13.79 17.52 -16.09
CA GLY A 199 14.92 18.35 -15.69
C GLY A 199 14.59 19.84 -15.67
N ILE A 200 13.30 20.18 -15.51
CA ILE A 200 12.81 21.54 -15.33
C ILE A 200 12.82 21.84 -13.84
N ASP A 201 13.32 23.01 -13.46
CA ASP A 201 13.21 23.46 -12.07
C ASP A 201 11.72 23.70 -11.75
N PRO A 202 11.20 23.14 -10.64
CA PRO A 202 9.82 23.39 -10.26
C PRO A 202 9.61 24.91 -10.08
N PRO A 203 8.44 25.45 -10.46
CA PRO A 203 8.12 26.84 -10.20
C PRO A 203 8.26 27.14 -8.69
N GLU A 204 8.66 28.37 -8.34
CA GLU A 204 8.96 28.76 -6.95
C GLU A 204 7.79 28.54 -5.98
N GLU A 205 6.57 28.39 -6.49
CA GLU A 205 5.32 28.20 -5.75
C GLU A 205 4.81 26.74 -5.71
N ALA A 206 5.66 25.74 -5.97
CA ALA A 206 5.25 24.34 -5.83
C ALA A 206 4.99 23.97 -4.34
N PRO A 207 3.90 23.25 -4.02
CA PRO A 207 3.56 22.87 -2.65
C PRO A 207 4.54 21.81 -2.17
N GLY A 208 5.57 22.21 -1.41
CA GLY A 208 6.56 21.27 -0.86
C GLY A 208 7.87 21.87 -0.37
N LYS A 209 8.17 23.13 -0.67
CA LYS A 209 9.30 23.84 -0.06
C LYS A 209 8.82 24.66 1.15
N GLU A 210 8.58 24.01 2.28
CA GLU A 210 8.73 24.71 3.56
C GLU A 210 10.19 25.15 3.66
N LYS A 211 10.43 26.46 3.50
CA LYS A 211 11.73 27.07 3.73
C LYS A 211 12.05 26.95 5.22
N THR A 212 12.75 25.91 5.62
CA THR A 212 13.44 25.89 6.92
C THR A 212 14.48 27.02 6.87
N LYS A 213 14.14 28.17 7.44
CA LYS A 213 15.12 29.22 7.73
C LYS A 213 16.12 28.60 8.70
N SER A 214 17.30 28.21 8.20
CA SER A 214 18.46 27.98 9.05
C SER A 214 18.81 29.32 9.71
N GLN A 215 18.38 29.50 10.95
CA GLN A 215 18.96 30.50 11.82
C GLN A 215 20.44 30.10 12.00
N ALA A 216 21.32 30.87 11.37
CA ALA A 216 22.72 30.88 11.72
C ALA A 216 22.81 31.39 13.16
N THR A 217 23.06 30.50 14.12
CA THR A 217 23.53 30.88 15.44
C THR A 217 25.03 31.13 15.32
N ASP A 218 25.42 32.40 15.38
CA ASP A 218 26.80 32.79 15.65
C ASP A 218 27.29 32.08 16.91
N SER A 219 28.32 31.26 16.78
CA SER A 219 29.09 30.72 17.89
C SER A 219 30.11 31.78 18.34
N PRO A 220 30.09 32.28 19.58
CA PRO A 220 31.18 33.07 20.11
C PRO A 220 32.32 32.13 20.46
N ASN A 221 33.45 32.31 19.78
CA ASN A 221 34.69 31.61 20.01
C ASN A 221 35.50 32.43 21.02
N ASP A 222 35.32 32.19 22.32
CA ASP A 222 36.14 32.80 23.38
C ASP A 222 36.44 31.74 24.45
N LEU A 223 37.61 31.10 24.34
CA LEU A 223 38.27 30.35 25.41
C LEU A 223 39.20 31.31 26.16
N PRO A 224 39.16 31.39 27.50
CA PRO A 224 40.11 32.23 28.24
C PRO A 224 41.47 31.54 28.36
N ASP A 225 42.52 32.27 27.97
CA ASP A 225 43.93 31.92 28.14
C ASP A 225 44.31 31.76 29.62
N PHE A 226 44.66 30.53 30.03
CA PHE A 226 44.97 30.18 31.43
C PHE A 226 46.45 29.86 31.68
N PHE A 227 47.39 30.53 31.00
CA PHE A 227 48.81 30.44 31.34
C PHE A 227 49.46 31.82 31.35
N GLY A 228 49.65 32.36 32.56
CA GLY A 228 50.47 33.55 32.81
C GLY A 228 51.98 33.26 32.74
N PRO A 229 52.83 34.30 32.68
CA PRO A 229 54.26 34.16 32.48
C PRO A 229 55.00 33.77 33.77
N LEU A 230 55.86 32.75 33.69
CA LEU A 230 56.90 32.50 34.69
C LEU A 230 58.07 33.45 34.43
N ASN A 231 58.23 34.43 35.31
CA ASN A 231 59.47 35.21 35.43
C ASN A 231 60.22 34.76 36.69
N SER A 232 61.55 34.65 36.51
CA SER A 232 62.64 34.41 37.48
C SER A 232 62.67 33.09 38.23
#